data_AF-A0A3D3JZY7-F1
#
_entry.id   AF-A0A3D3JZY7-F1
#
_cell.length_a   1.000
_cell.length_b   1.000
_cell.length_c   1.000
_cell.angle_alpha   90.00
_cell.angle_beta   90.00
_cell.angle_gamma   90.00
#
_symmetry.space_group_name_H-M   'P 1'
#
loop_
_entity.id
_entity.type
_entity.pdbx_description
1 polymer ?
#
loop_
_entity_poly.entity_id
_entity_poly.type
_entity_poly.pdbx_seq_one_letter_code
_entity_poly.pdbx_strand_id
1 'polypeptide(L)' 'LMFIIGFLSALWLGISKLIDVSKGIYGHLITNNPWFFIALTMMILGTLLFIAGFLGEMIIRTTRESKNYHIEETI' A
#
# COMPACT_ATOMS: atom_id res chain seq x y z
N LEU A 1 -3.38 -6.88 -3.36
CA LEU A 1 -2.42 -7.66 -4.18
C LEU A 1 -1.05 -6.98 -4.26
N MET A 2 -0.95 -5.76 -4.78
CA MET A 2 0.33 -5.04 -4.94
C MET A 2 1.12 -4.87 -3.63
N PHE A 3 0.42 -4.54 -2.53
CA PHE A 3 1.04 -4.46 -1.20
C PHE A 3 1.69 -5.78 -0.78
N ILE A 4 0.97 -6.90 -0.94
CA ILE A 4 1.45 -8.23 -0.56
C ILE A 4 2.66 -8.63 -1.41
N ILE A 5 2.63 -8.35 -2.71
CA ILE A 5 3.76 -8.61 -3.61
C ILE A 5 4.99 -7.80 -3.16
N GLY A 6 4.85 -6.49 -2.94
CA GLY A 6 5.94 -5.65 -2.45
C GLY A 6 6.47 -6.10 -1.09
N PHE A 7 5.58 -6.50 -0.19
CA PHE A 7 5.94 -7.01 1.15
C PHE A 7 6.72 -8.32 1.08
N LEU A 8 6.27 -9.29 0.28
CA LEU A 8 6.99 -10.56 0.09
C LEU A 8 8.34 -10.35 -0.58
N SER A 9 8.43 -9.45 -1.58
CA SER A 9 9.70 -9.09 -2.21
C SER A 9 10.67 -8.44 -1.21
N ALA A 10 10.21 -7.51 -0.38
CA ALA A 10 11.03 -6.87 0.65
C ALA A 10 11.47 -7.87 1.73
N LEU A 11 10.57 -8.76 2.16
CA LEU A 11 10.88 -9.86 3.09
C LEU A 11 11.96 -10.78 2.52
N TRP A 12 11.83 -11.20 1.26
CA TRP A 12 12.80 -12.05 0.60
C TRP A 12 14.20 -11.41 0.56
N LEU A 13 14.29 -10.14 0.15
CA LEU A 13 15.53 -9.38 0.14
C LEU A 13 16.12 -9.22 1.55
N GLY A 14 15.26 -8.99 2.56
CA GLY A 14 15.65 -8.91 3.96
C GLY A 14 16.20 -10.23 4.51
N ILE A 15 15.52 -11.35 4.27
CA ILE A 15 15.93 -12.68 4.70
C ILE A 15 17.25 -13.08 4.03
N SER A 16 17.37 -12.87 2.72
CA SER A 16 18.63 -13.12 2.00
C SER A 16 19.79 -12.35 2.65
N LYS A 17 19.57 -11.07 2.97
CA LYS A 17 20.58 -10.25 3.64
C LYS A 17 20.91 -10.75 5.04
N LEU A 18 19.91 -11.15 5.83
CA LEU A 18 20.12 -11.67 7.18
C LEU A 18 20.95 -12.96 7.17
N ILE A 19 20.71 -13.85 6.20
CA ILE A 19 21.50 -15.08 6.01
C ILE A 19 22.96 -14.72 5.68
N ASP A 20 23.19 -13.77 4.78
CA ASP A 20 24.55 -13.35 4.40
C ASP A 20 25.32 -12.74 5.58
N VAL A 21 24.64 -11.88 6.35
CA VAL A 21 25.21 -11.29 7.57
C VAL A 21 25.52 -12.37 8.61
N SER A 22 24.63 -13.36 8.79
CA SER A 22 24.86 -14.49 9.69
C SER A 22 26.04 -15.37 9.26
N LYS A 23 26.41 -15.39 7.98
CA LYS A 23 27.56 -16.12 7.43
C LYS A 23 28.85 -15.28 7.43
N GLY A 24 28.83 -14.08 8.00
CA GLY A 24 29.97 -13.15 8.03
C GLY A 24 30.23 -12.41 6.70
N ILE A 25 29.31 -12.50 5.74
CA ILE A 25 29.42 -11.81 4.45
C ILE A 25 28.68 -10.47 4.57
N TYR A 26 29.43 -9.43 4.90
CA TYR A 26 28.95 -8.06 4.86
C TYR A 26 28.92 -7.56 3.41
N GLY A 27 28.01 -8.12 2.61
CA GLY A 27 27.76 -7.65 1.24
C GLY A 27 27.17 -6.23 1.20
N HIS A 28 26.87 -5.77 -0.01
CA HIS A 28 26.25 -4.45 -0.26
C HIS A 28 24.94 -4.23 0.52
N LEU A 29 24.63 -2.98 0.87
CA LEU A 29 23.38 -2.64 1.58
C LEU A 29 22.16 -2.97 0.71
N ILE A 30 21.07 -3.42 1.34
CA ILE A 30 19.80 -3.69 0.63
C ILE A 30 19.29 -2.41 -0.05
N THR A 31 19.52 -1.26 0.58
CA THR A 31 19.17 0.08 0.07
C THR A 31 19.98 0.51 -1.15
N ASN A 32 21.02 -0.23 -1.53
CA ASN A 32 21.77 0.05 -2.76
C ASN A 32 21.25 -0.78 -3.95
N ASN A 33 20.30 -1.69 -3.72
CA ASN A 33 19.69 -2.49 -4.76
C ASN A 33 18.38 -1.84 -5.24
N PRO A 34 18.24 -1.51 -6.54
CA PRO A 34 17.01 -0.94 -7.11
C PRO A 34 15.74 -1.75 -6.80
N TRP A 35 15.86 -3.08 -6.69
CA TRP A 35 14.73 -3.96 -6.38
C TRP A 35 14.09 -3.67 -5.03
N PHE A 36 14.86 -3.17 -4.05
CA PHE A 36 14.33 -2.77 -2.76
C PHE A 36 13.36 -1.59 -2.88
N PHE A 37 13.73 -0.57 -3.66
CA PHE A 37 12.88 0.59 -3.87
C PHE A 37 11.63 0.25 -4.66
N ILE A 38 11.73 -0.64 -5.66
CA ILE A 38 10.54 -1.12 -6.39
C ILE A 38 9.57 -1.84 -5.44
N ALA A 39 10.09 -2.72 -4.58
CA ALA A 39 9.28 -3.40 -3.57
C ALA A 39 8.61 -2.41 -2.60
N LEU A 40 9.36 -1.38 -2.17
CA LEU A 40 8.86 -0.33 -1.29
C LEU A 40 7.77 0.52 -1.97
N THR A 41 7.99 0.96 -3.21
CA THR A 41 7.00 1.68 -4.00
C THR A 41 5.73 0.86 -4.21
N MET A 42 5.84 -0.45 -4.48
CA MET A 42 4.70 -1.35 -4.60
C MET A 42 3.87 -1.43 -3.31
N MET A 43 4.52 -1.39 -2.13
CA MET A 43 3.82 -1.32 -0.86
C MET A 43 3.07 0.01 -0.71
N ILE A 44 3.72 1.15 -0.98
CA ILE A 44 3.09 2.48 -0.91
C ILE A 44 1.91 2.57 -1.87
N LEU A 45 2.07 2.18 -3.14
CA LEU A 45 0.98 2.20 -4.11
C LEU A 45 -0.17 1.26 -3.70
N GLY A 46 0.16 0.10 -3.13
CA GLY A 46 -0.84 -0.83 -2.61
C GLY A 46 -1.69 -0.24 -1.50
N THR A 47 -1.10 0.48 -0.53
CA THR A 47 -1.85 1.14 0.54
C THR A 47 -2.65 2.33 0.02
N LEU A 48 -2.09 3.12 -0.89
CA LEU A 48 -2.79 4.24 -1.52
C LEU A 48 -4.03 3.77 -2.29
N LEU A 49 -3.92 2.72 -3.09
CA LEU A 49 -5.06 2.16 -3.83
C LEU A 49 -6.13 1.60 -2.90
N PHE A 50 -5.74 0.96 -1.79
CA PHE A 50 -6.67 0.49 -0.78
C PHE A 50 -7.42 1.67 -0.15
N ILE A 51 -6.69 2.66 0.38
CA ILE A 51 -7.27 3.84 1.02
C ILE A 51 -8.17 4.61 0.05
N ALA A 52 -7.72 4.81 -1.20
CA ALA A 52 -8.51 5.49 -2.22
C ALA A 52 -9.82 4.76 -2.54
N GLY A 53 -9.81 3.42 -2.58
CA GLY A 53 -11.02 2.61 -2.74
C GLY A 53 -12.00 2.81 -1.57
N PHE A 54 -11.52 2.70 -0.33
CA PHE A 54 -12.34 2.94 0.86
C PHE A 54 -12.88 4.37 0.92
N LEU A 55 -12.05 5.35 0.58
CA LEU A 55 -12.45 6.74 0.55
C LEU A 55 -13.51 7.01 -0.53
N GLY A 56 -13.37 6.40 -1.71
CA GLY A 56 -14.37 6.46 -2.76
C GLY A 56 -15.72 5.90 -2.31
N GLU A 57 -15.73 4.76 -1.63
CA GLU A 57 -16.97 4.21 -1.05
C GLU A 57 -17.60 5.14 -0.01
N MET A 58 -16.80 5.74 0.88
CA MET A 58 -17.31 6.67 1.89
C MET A 58 -17.94 7.92 1.25
N ILE A 59 -17.29 8.51 0.24
CA ILE A 59 -17.82 9.68 -0.48
C ILE A 59 -19.18 9.36 -1.11
N ILE A 60 -19.29 8.22 -1.81
CA ILE A 60 -20.55 7.80 -2.45
C ILE A 60 -21.67 7.59 -1.42
N ARG A 61 -21.34 7.01 -0.25
CA ARG A 61 -22.31 6.80 0.84
C ARG A 61 -22.80 8.13 1.42
N THR A 62 -21.89 9.07 1.69
CA THR A 62 -22.24 10.40 2.22
C THR A 62 -23.15 11.18 1.25
N THR A 63 -22.91 11.13 -0.05
CA THR A 63 -23.76 11.83 -1.04
C THR A 63 -25.15 11.19 -1.20
N ARG A 64 -25.28 9.86 -1.01
CA ARG A 64 -26.58 9.19 -1.02
C ARG A 64 -27.43 9.57 0.20
N GLU A 65 -26.82 9.65 1.38
CA GLU A 65 -27.49 10.13 2.60
C GLU A 65 -27.97 11.58 2.45
N SER A 66 -27.19 12.46 1.81
CA SER A 66 -27.58 13.88 1.65
C SER A 66 -28.66 14.15 0.59
N LYS A 67 -28.86 13.25 -0.39
CA LYS A 67 -29.82 13.47 -1.50
C LYS A 67 -31.28 13.18 -1.13
N ASN A 68 -31.53 12.55 0.02
CA ASN A 68 -32.90 12.14 0.43
C ASN A 68 -33.70 13.21 1.20
N TYR A 69 -33.21 14.45 1.31
CA TYR A 69 -33.88 15.50 2.08
C TYR A 69 -33.93 16.84 1.34
N HIS A 70 -34.46 16.83 0.12
CA HIS A 70 -35.16 18.00 -0.43
C HIS A 70 -36.62 17.58 -0.62
N ILE A 71 -37.34 17.47 0.49
CA ILE A 71 -38.79 17.57 0.46
C ILE A 71 -39.03 19.07 0.22
N GLU A 72 -39.25 19.42 -1.04
CA GLU A 72 -39.84 20.72 -1.37
C GLU A 72 -41.24 20.73 -0.73
N GLU A 73 -41.31 21.29 0.48
CA GLU A 73 -42.58 21.63 1.10
C GLU A 73 -43.21 22.73 0.25
N THR A 74 -44.05 22.33 -0.70
CA THR A 74 -44.90 23.25 -1.44
C THR A 74 -46.10 23.54 -0.58
N ILE A 75 -46.12 24.73 0.03
CA ILE A 75 -47.33 25.34 0.63
C ILE A 75 -48.21 25.87 -0.50
#